data_AF-A0A7J8LZZ5-F1
#
_entry.id   AF-A0A7J8LZZ5-F1
#
_cell.length_a   1.000
_cell.length_b   1.000
_cell.length_c   1.000
_cell.angle_alpha   90.00
_cell.angle_beta   90.00
_cell.angle_gamma   90.00
#
_symmetry.space_group_name_H-M   'P 1'
#
loop_
_entity.id
_entity.type
_entity.pdbx_description
1 polymer ?
#
loop_
_entity_poly.entity_id
_entity_poly.type
_entity_poly.pdbx_seq_one_letter_code
_entity_poly.pdbx_strand_id
1 'polypeptide(L)'
;MMQVVQLMMVDCKQAVNLLIQNRDLIAPSEVVSQLLNTRNKCDSRYFLHLYLHSLFEVNPHAGKDFHDMQVELYVEYEPKMLLPFLRSSQHYTLEKAYEICDRRDLLREQVFILGRMGNSKQALAVIINELGDIEEAVEFVTMQHDDDLWEELIHQCLHKPEMVGVLLEHTVGNLDPLYIVNMVPNGLEIPRLRDRLVKIITDYRTETSLRHGCNDILKADCVNLSVKYYNEAKRAVCLSNEEDDARSKRDASRASQVITPSVRNMEVKSKTRGGGRCCMCFDPFSIQNVSVVVFFCCHAYHTTCLMESTETNSTNKKGTGGPSEGLYEYEYEEEQEDDNGSEAGGPRMRCILCTTATS
;
A
#
# COMPACT_ATOMS: atom_id res chain seq x y z
N MET A 1 22.07 -37.56 36.22
CA MET A 1 21.94 -36.10 36.14
C MET A 1 22.89 -35.60 35.07
N MET A 2 22.38 -35.28 33.87
CA MET A 2 23.23 -34.69 32.83
C MET A 2 23.77 -33.35 33.33
N GLN A 3 25.08 -33.18 33.30
CA GLN A 3 25.70 -31.89 33.61
C GLN A 3 25.59 -31.03 32.35
N VAL A 4 24.42 -30.39 32.14
CA VAL A 4 24.18 -29.48 31.00
C VAL A 4 25.29 -28.44 30.87
N VAL A 5 25.81 -27.98 32.00
CA VAL A 5 26.97 -27.09 32.11
C VAL A 5 28.22 -27.67 31.44
N GLN A 6 28.53 -28.95 31.64
CA GLN A 6 29.69 -29.58 30.99
C GLN A 6 29.50 -29.70 29.49
N LEU A 7 28.29 -29.95 29.02
CA LEU A 7 27.99 -29.98 27.59
C LEU A 7 28.22 -28.59 26.95
N MET A 8 27.73 -27.54 27.63
CA MET A 8 27.92 -26.15 27.21
C MET A 8 29.40 -25.72 27.22
N MET A 9 30.19 -26.23 28.17
CA MET A 9 31.64 -25.97 28.24
C MET A 9 32.42 -26.66 27.12
N VAL A 10 31.92 -27.75 26.55
CA VAL A 10 32.57 -28.48 25.47
C VAL A 10 32.22 -27.87 24.11
N ASP A 11 30.93 -27.72 23.80
CA ASP A 11 30.46 -27.05 22.59
C ASP A 11 29.10 -26.38 22.87
N CYS A 12 29.13 -25.08 23.12
CA CYS A 12 27.94 -24.31 23.48
C CYS A 12 26.90 -24.27 22.35
N LYS A 13 27.31 -24.27 21.07
CA LYS A 13 26.37 -24.16 19.94
C LYS A 13 25.63 -25.48 19.72
N GLN A 14 26.35 -26.60 19.72
CA GLN A 14 25.72 -27.91 19.57
C GLN A 14 24.91 -28.28 20.81
N ALA A 15 25.39 -27.97 22.01
CA ALA A 15 24.66 -28.23 23.25
C ALA A 15 23.33 -27.48 23.30
N VAL A 16 23.31 -26.20 22.93
CA VAL A 16 22.09 -25.40 22.83
C VAL A 16 21.10 -26.02 21.83
N ASN A 17 21.56 -26.39 20.64
CA ASN A 17 20.69 -27.02 19.63
C ASN A 17 20.09 -28.34 20.13
N LEU A 18 20.88 -29.18 20.81
CA LEU A 18 20.40 -30.44 21.38
C LEU A 18 19.36 -30.20 22.48
N LEU A 19 19.53 -29.20 23.34
CA LEU A 19 18.56 -28.86 24.38
C LEU A 19 17.26 -28.30 23.80
N ILE A 20 17.35 -27.53 22.71
CA ILE A 20 16.18 -26.99 22.01
C ILE A 20 15.41 -28.09 21.29
N GLN A 21 16.09 -29.08 20.70
CA GLN A 21 15.46 -30.22 20.04
C GLN A 21 14.77 -31.17 21.04
N ASN A 22 15.24 -31.23 22.29
CA ASN A 22 14.71 -32.12 23.34
C ASN A 22 13.89 -31.37 24.41
N ARG A 23 13.14 -30.34 24.01
CA ARG A 23 12.29 -29.53 24.93
C ARG A 23 11.23 -30.33 25.67
N ASP A 24 10.74 -31.42 25.09
CA ASP A 24 9.72 -32.28 25.70
C ASP A 24 10.29 -33.12 26.86
N LEU A 25 11.60 -33.35 26.85
CA LEU A 25 12.31 -34.15 27.85
C LEU A 25 12.99 -33.29 28.92
N ILE A 26 13.42 -32.08 28.56
CA ILE A 26 14.13 -31.15 29.45
C ILE A 26 13.42 -29.80 29.41
N ALA A 27 12.74 -29.47 30.50
CA ALA A 27 12.05 -28.19 30.62
C ALA A 27 13.07 -27.02 30.63
N PRO A 28 12.76 -25.88 29.99
CA PRO A 28 13.64 -24.70 30.03
C PRO A 28 13.98 -24.23 31.44
N SER A 29 13.07 -24.40 32.40
CA SER A 29 13.30 -24.08 33.81
C SER A 29 14.39 -24.93 34.47
N GLU A 30 14.52 -26.19 34.07
CA GLU A 30 15.54 -27.08 34.57
C GLU A 30 16.93 -26.71 34.02
N VAL A 31 17.01 -26.39 32.72
CA VAL A 31 18.24 -25.91 32.08
C VAL A 31 18.73 -24.62 32.73
N VAL A 32 17.84 -23.64 32.89
CA VAL A 32 18.16 -22.34 33.50
C VAL A 32 18.62 -22.52 34.95
N SER A 33 17.93 -23.36 35.74
CA SER A 33 18.30 -23.63 37.14
C SER A 33 19.67 -24.31 37.26
N GLN A 34 19.99 -25.24 36.36
CA GLN A 34 21.31 -25.90 36.34
C GLN A 34 22.43 -24.94 35.96
N LEU A 35 22.19 -24.03 35.00
CA LEU A 35 23.16 -23.00 34.62
C LEU A 35 23.39 -22.00 35.76
N LEU A 36 22.33 -21.55 36.44
CA LEU A 36 22.42 -20.60 37.56
C LEU A 36 23.15 -21.17 38.79
N ASN A 37 23.04 -22.47 39.04
CA ASN A 37 23.67 -23.14 40.19
C ASN A 37 25.19 -23.41 40.01
N THR A 38 25.79 -22.93 38.91
CA THR A 38 27.21 -23.16 38.61
C THR A 38 28.11 -22.22 39.43
N ARG A 39 29.29 -22.70 39.85
CA ARG A 39 30.25 -21.92 40.66
C ARG A 39 30.88 -20.73 39.92
N ASN A 40 31.01 -20.80 38.59
CA ASN A 40 31.57 -19.74 37.74
C ASN A 40 30.46 -18.88 37.14
N LYS A 41 30.19 -17.72 37.75
CA LYS A 41 29.09 -16.83 37.37
C LYS A 41 29.20 -16.22 35.95
N CYS A 42 30.41 -15.93 35.46
CA CYS A 42 30.57 -15.28 34.15
C CYS A 42 30.27 -16.22 32.99
N ASP A 43 30.82 -17.44 33.02
CA ASP A 43 30.55 -18.43 31.97
C ASP A 43 29.08 -18.86 31.97
N SER A 44 28.47 -19.00 33.17
CA SER A 44 27.07 -19.39 33.29
C SER A 44 26.11 -18.34 32.71
N ARG A 45 26.37 -17.04 32.91
CA ARG A 45 25.51 -15.97 32.37
C ARG A 45 25.61 -15.90 30.85
N TYR A 46 26.81 -16.07 30.29
CA TYR A 46 26.98 -16.15 28.84
C TYR A 46 26.28 -17.37 28.23
N PHE A 47 26.40 -18.56 28.83
CA PHE A 47 25.67 -19.74 28.36
C PHE A 47 24.16 -19.60 28.49
N LEU A 48 23.70 -18.92 29.53
CA LEU A 48 22.30 -18.59 29.73
C LEU A 48 21.77 -17.65 28.63
N HIS A 49 22.55 -16.62 28.27
CA HIS A 49 22.24 -15.74 27.13
C HIS A 49 22.09 -16.55 25.84
N LEU A 50 23.09 -17.36 25.51
CA LEU A 50 23.09 -18.15 24.28
C LEU A 50 21.89 -19.11 24.21
N TYR A 51 21.58 -19.79 25.31
CA TYR A 51 20.42 -20.69 25.40
C TYR A 51 19.10 -19.94 25.27
N LEU A 52 18.90 -18.84 26.00
CA LEU A 52 17.63 -18.09 25.96
C LEU A 52 17.41 -17.38 24.61
N HIS A 53 18.48 -16.85 24.00
CA HIS A 53 18.42 -16.24 22.67
C HIS A 53 17.93 -17.24 21.62
N SER A 54 18.59 -18.39 21.52
CA SER A 54 18.20 -19.45 20.59
C SER A 54 16.87 -20.11 20.95
N LEU A 55 16.51 -20.16 22.24
CA LEU A 55 15.17 -20.58 22.68
C LEU A 55 14.10 -19.65 22.11
N PHE A 56 14.35 -18.33 22.13
CA PHE A 56 13.49 -17.28 21.63
C PHE A 56 13.35 -17.32 20.10
N GLU A 57 14.45 -17.53 19.36
CA GLU A 57 14.42 -17.66 17.89
C GLU A 57 13.52 -18.81 17.43
N VAL A 58 13.52 -19.94 18.15
CA VAL A 58 12.68 -21.10 17.80
C VAL A 58 11.25 -20.94 18.29
N ASN A 59 11.04 -20.37 19.48
CA ASN A 59 9.70 -20.11 20.01
C ASN A 59 9.71 -18.94 21.00
N PRO A 60 9.15 -17.78 20.62
CA PRO A 60 9.09 -16.59 21.47
C PRO A 60 8.35 -16.77 22.81
N HIS A 61 7.51 -17.78 22.96
CA HIS A 61 6.73 -18.02 24.18
C HIS A 61 7.34 -19.05 25.12
N ALA A 62 8.30 -19.85 24.65
CA ALA A 62 8.87 -20.93 25.46
C ALA A 62 9.74 -20.42 26.62
N GLY A 63 10.28 -19.21 26.50
CA GLY A 63 11.10 -18.54 27.50
C GLY A 63 10.37 -17.46 28.30
N LYS A 64 9.03 -17.40 28.26
CA LYS A 64 8.25 -16.27 28.78
C LYS A 64 8.62 -15.86 30.21
N ASP A 65 8.85 -16.83 31.10
CA ASP A 65 9.14 -16.60 32.52
C ASP A 65 10.57 -16.07 32.74
N PHE A 66 11.42 -16.15 31.71
CA PHE A 66 12.83 -15.74 31.74
C PHE A 66 13.09 -14.46 30.93
N HIS A 67 12.07 -13.83 30.34
CA HIS A 67 12.26 -12.63 29.52
C HIS A 67 12.85 -11.46 30.31
N ASP A 68 12.46 -11.29 31.58
CA ASP A 68 13.07 -10.28 32.47
C ASP A 68 14.58 -10.48 32.65
N MET A 69 15.00 -11.74 32.79
CA MET A 69 16.41 -12.09 32.90
C MET A 69 17.13 -11.98 31.54
N GLN A 70 16.41 -12.28 30.46
CA GLN A 70 16.93 -12.16 29.11
C GLN A 70 17.24 -10.70 28.75
N VAL A 71 16.42 -9.73 29.20
CA VAL A 71 16.73 -8.29 29.06
C VAL A 71 18.07 -7.96 29.71
N GLU A 72 18.31 -8.39 30.96
CA GLU A 72 19.60 -8.16 31.63
C GLU A 72 20.78 -8.76 30.86
N LEU A 73 20.60 -9.93 30.27
CA LEU A 73 21.64 -10.64 29.51
C LEU A 73 21.92 -9.97 28.16
N TYR A 74 20.90 -9.49 27.44
CA TYR A 74 21.09 -8.72 26.21
C TYR A 74 21.90 -7.46 26.48
N VAL A 75 21.61 -6.74 27.57
CA VAL A 75 22.36 -5.53 27.92
C VAL A 75 23.83 -5.82 28.23
N GLU A 76 24.14 -7.00 28.78
CA GLU A 76 25.50 -7.38 29.16
C GLU A 76 26.33 -7.93 27.98
N TYR A 77 25.72 -8.75 27.12
CA TYR A 77 26.45 -9.50 26.09
C TYR A 77 26.17 -9.03 24.66
N GLU A 78 24.96 -8.54 24.37
CA GLU A 78 24.54 -8.23 23.00
C GLU A 78 23.49 -7.11 22.92
N PRO A 79 23.87 -5.84 23.20
CA PRO A 79 22.90 -4.73 23.29
C PRO A 79 22.13 -4.50 22.00
N LYS A 80 22.75 -4.77 20.84
CA LYS A 80 22.14 -4.56 19.51
C LYS A 80 20.88 -5.42 19.29
N MET A 81 20.77 -6.55 19.98
CA MET A 81 19.63 -7.45 19.86
C MET A 81 18.51 -7.14 20.87
N LEU A 82 18.73 -6.17 21.77
CA LEU A 82 17.75 -5.78 22.77
C LEU A 82 16.51 -5.14 22.12
N LEU A 83 16.66 -4.13 21.25
CA LEU A 83 15.52 -3.48 20.59
C LEU A 83 14.64 -4.47 19.81
N PRO A 84 15.18 -5.36 18.94
CA PRO A 84 14.40 -6.41 18.30
C PRO A 84 13.65 -7.29 19.30
N PHE A 85 14.32 -7.70 20.38
CA PHE A 85 13.70 -8.52 21.42
C PHE A 85 12.55 -7.78 22.13
N LEU A 86 12.74 -6.52 22.51
CA LEU A 86 11.71 -5.70 23.17
C LEU A 86 10.47 -5.48 22.28
N ARG A 87 10.67 -5.40 20.96
CA ARG A 87 9.58 -5.29 19.97
C ARG A 87 8.80 -6.60 19.81
N SER A 88 9.48 -7.73 19.83
CA SER A 88 8.87 -9.04 19.63
C SER A 88 8.27 -9.64 20.91
N SER A 89 8.81 -9.31 22.08
CA SER A 89 8.39 -9.85 23.37
C SER A 89 7.36 -8.98 24.09
N GLN A 90 6.43 -9.62 24.80
CA GLN A 90 5.40 -8.95 25.61
C GLN A 90 5.40 -9.39 27.08
N HIS A 91 6.29 -10.30 27.48
CA HIS A 91 6.25 -10.95 28.79
C HIS A 91 7.33 -10.45 29.77
N TYR A 92 7.88 -9.25 29.54
CA TYR A 92 8.85 -8.62 30.43
C TYR A 92 8.23 -7.44 31.19
N THR A 93 8.75 -7.14 32.38
CA THR A 93 8.35 -6.01 33.21
C THR A 93 8.99 -4.72 32.69
N LEU A 94 8.14 -3.75 32.32
CA LEU A 94 8.58 -2.50 31.67
C LEU A 94 9.44 -1.66 32.62
N GLU A 95 9.07 -1.57 33.89
CA GLU A 95 9.78 -0.79 34.91
C GLU A 95 11.19 -1.33 35.13
N LYS A 96 11.32 -2.66 35.27
CA LYS A 96 12.62 -3.30 35.47
C LYS A 96 13.50 -3.15 34.23
N ALA A 97 12.93 -3.33 33.04
CA ALA A 97 13.65 -3.14 31.79
C ALA A 97 14.15 -1.69 31.64
N TYR A 98 13.33 -0.71 32.01
CA TYR A 98 13.70 0.70 32.03
C TYR A 98 14.88 0.97 32.97
N GLU A 99 14.83 0.51 34.23
CA GLU A 99 15.92 0.69 35.20
C GLU A 99 17.26 0.05 34.76
N ILE A 100 17.20 -1.06 34.02
CA ILE A 100 18.41 -1.70 33.47
C ILE A 100 18.99 -0.84 32.33
N CYS A 101 18.12 -0.33 31.44
CA CYS A 101 18.54 0.51 30.31
C CYS A 101 19.04 1.89 30.77
N ASP A 102 18.43 2.44 31.82
CA ASP A 102 18.82 3.70 32.47
C ASP A 102 20.25 3.62 33.03
N ARG A 103 20.57 2.56 33.78
CA ARG A 103 21.91 2.34 34.35
C ARG A 103 23.04 2.12 33.32
N ARG A 104 22.70 1.94 32.05
CA ARG A 104 23.62 1.57 30.96
C ARG A 104 23.58 2.57 29.81
N ASP A 105 22.88 3.69 29.97
CA ASP A 105 22.73 4.76 28.98
C ASP A 105 22.23 4.27 27.61
N LEU A 106 21.34 3.27 27.60
CA LEU A 106 20.71 2.72 26.40
C LEU A 106 19.50 3.57 25.98
N LEU A 107 19.77 4.78 25.49
CA LEU A 107 18.75 5.81 25.24
C LEU A 107 17.64 5.38 24.27
N ARG A 108 17.97 4.68 23.17
CA ARG A 108 16.97 4.28 22.16
C ARG A 108 16.01 3.22 22.70
N GLU A 109 16.55 2.29 23.47
CA GLU A 109 15.80 1.25 24.19
C GLU A 109 14.92 1.87 25.27
N GLN A 110 15.44 2.84 26.03
CA GLN A 110 14.67 3.58 27.04
C GLN A 110 13.45 4.28 26.41
N VAL A 111 13.65 5.00 25.30
CA VAL A 111 12.57 5.68 24.55
C VAL A 111 11.50 4.68 24.11
N PHE A 112 11.91 3.52 23.60
CA PHE A 112 10.99 2.47 23.19
C PHE A 112 10.16 1.94 24.39
N ILE A 113 10.80 1.69 25.53
CA ILE A 113 10.14 1.21 26.75
C ILE A 113 9.17 2.28 27.29
N LEU A 114 9.59 3.54 27.38
CA LEU A 114 8.77 4.66 27.84
C LEU A 114 7.54 4.86 26.94
N GLY A 115 7.69 4.74 25.63
CA GLY A 115 6.58 4.76 24.69
C GLY A 115 5.57 3.64 24.96
N ARG A 116 6.04 2.42 25.26
CA ARG A 116 5.16 1.30 25.65
C ARG A 116 4.50 1.47 27.03
N MET A 117 5.15 2.19 27.95
CA MET A 117 4.57 2.53 29.26
C MET A 117 3.50 3.61 29.18
N GLY A 118 3.36 4.30 28.03
CA GLY A 118 2.50 5.47 27.87
C GLY A 118 3.12 6.77 28.42
N ASN A 119 4.39 6.74 28.83
CA ASN A 119 5.12 7.91 29.32
C ASN A 119 5.73 8.72 28.15
N SER A 120 4.91 9.06 27.14
CA SER A 120 5.36 9.65 25.88
C SER A 120 6.08 10.98 26.06
N LYS A 121 5.66 11.82 27.03
CA LYS A 121 6.34 13.09 27.34
C LYS A 121 7.75 12.89 27.90
N GLN A 122 7.95 11.88 28.74
CA GLN A 122 9.27 11.52 29.25
C GLN A 122 10.14 10.93 28.13
N ALA A 123 9.57 10.07 27.28
CA ALA A 123 10.26 9.53 26.12
C ALA A 123 10.77 10.65 25.20
N LEU A 124 9.90 11.61 24.89
CA LEU A 124 10.23 12.78 24.09
C LEU A 124 11.34 13.63 24.74
N ALA A 125 11.27 13.85 26.06
CA ALA A 125 12.30 14.58 26.79
C ALA A 125 13.67 13.87 26.70
N VAL A 126 13.71 12.54 26.75
CA VAL A 126 14.95 11.76 26.56
C VAL A 126 15.49 11.94 25.14
N ILE A 127 14.62 11.90 24.11
CA ILE A 127 15.06 12.10 22.72
C ILE A 127 15.65 13.51 22.54
N ILE A 128 14.97 14.56 23.02
CA ILE A 128 15.38 15.95 22.80
C ILE A 128 16.61 16.34 23.65
N ASN A 129 16.70 15.84 24.88
CA ASN A 129 17.73 16.27 25.83
C ASN A 129 18.98 15.40 25.82
N GLU A 130 18.83 14.08 25.71
CA GLU A 130 19.93 13.14 25.79
C GLU A 130 20.42 12.70 24.41
N LEU A 131 19.51 12.30 23.50
CA LEU A 131 19.88 11.89 22.14
C LEU A 131 20.22 13.11 21.26
N GLY A 132 19.46 14.20 21.39
CA GLY A 132 19.58 15.38 20.53
C GLY A 132 19.15 15.13 19.08
N ASP A 133 18.43 14.03 18.82
CA ASP A 133 17.98 13.64 17.48
C ASP A 133 16.54 14.09 17.25
N ILE A 134 16.38 15.17 16.47
CA ILE A 134 15.08 15.78 16.18
C ILE A 134 14.31 14.95 15.15
N GLU A 135 15.00 14.25 14.26
CA GLU A 135 14.35 13.41 13.26
C GLU A 135 13.63 12.25 13.95
N GLU A 136 14.32 11.60 14.90
CA GLU A 136 13.73 10.54 15.73
C GLU A 136 12.61 11.10 16.64
N ALA A 137 12.75 12.33 17.15
CA ALA A 137 11.69 12.99 17.93
C ALA A 137 10.43 13.23 17.09
N VAL A 138 10.58 13.77 15.88
CA VAL A 138 9.47 14.02 14.95
C VAL A 138 8.80 12.70 14.56
N GLU A 139 9.56 11.67 14.21
CA GLU A 139 9.02 10.35 13.89
C GLU A 139 8.24 9.76 15.07
N PHE A 140 8.78 9.88 16.29
CA PHE A 140 8.12 9.42 17.50
C PHE A 140 6.77 10.12 17.72
N VAL A 141 6.72 11.45 17.64
CA VAL A 141 5.48 12.20 17.85
C VAL A 141 4.45 11.90 16.74
N THR A 142 4.88 11.81 15.48
CA THR A 142 4.01 11.42 14.36
C THR A 142 3.40 10.03 14.59
N MET A 143 4.16 9.06 15.10
CA MET A 143 3.66 7.71 15.39
C MET A 143 2.68 7.65 16.55
N GLN A 144 2.78 8.54 17.55
CA GLN A 144 1.87 8.55 18.70
C GLN A 144 0.49 9.14 18.36
N HIS A 145 0.37 9.92 17.27
CA HIS A 145 -0.87 10.61 16.88
C HIS A 145 -1.48 11.46 18.01
N ASP A 146 -0.62 12.16 18.77
CA ASP A 146 -1.00 13.00 19.92
C ASP A 146 -0.59 14.46 19.66
N ASP A 147 -1.58 15.34 19.57
CA ASP A 147 -1.39 16.78 19.33
C ASP A 147 -0.71 17.47 20.53
N ASP A 148 -0.99 17.04 21.76
CA ASP A 148 -0.37 17.61 22.97
C ASP A 148 1.15 17.35 22.99
N LEU A 149 1.57 16.22 22.39
CA LEU A 149 2.96 15.84 22.30
C LEU A 149 3.71 16.66 21.24
N TRP A 150 3.02 17.13 20.19
CA TRP A 150 3.56 18.09 19.23
C TRP A 150 3.81 19.46 19.88
N GLU A 151 2.87 19.95 20.68
CA GLU A 151 3.06 21.21 21.41
C GLU A 151 4.26 21.11 22.38
N GLU A 152 4.40 19.97 23.06
CA GLU A 152 5.54 19.70 23.94
C GLU A 152 6.88 19.67 23.17
N LEU A 153 6.93 19.03 21.99
CA LEU A 153 8.12 19.02 21.14
C LEU A 153 8.52 20.43 20.73
N ILE A 154 7.55 21.24 20.27
CA ILE A 154 7.79 22.63 19.86
C ILE A 154 8.30 23.43 21.07
N HIS A 155 7.64 23.33 22.22
CA HIS A 155 8.02 24.04 23.43
C HIS A 155 9.46 23.72 23.86
N GLN A 156 9.85 22.43 23.88
CA GLN A 156 11.21 22.03 24.23
C GLN A 156 12.24 22.48 23.19
N CYS A 157 11.91 22.43 21.90
CA CYS A 157 12.80 22.92 20.84
C CYS A 157 13.00 24.45 20.89
N LEU A 158 11.99 25.23 21.30
CA LEU A 158 12.11 26.69 21.41
C LEU A 158 13.18 27.12 22.44
N HIS A 159 13.45 26.29 23.44
CA HIS A 159 14.55 26.52 24.40
C HIS A 159 15.94 26.26 23.79
N LYS A 160 16.02 25.63 22.62
CA LYS A 160 17.28 25.24 21.95
C LYS A 160 17.28 25.73 20.48
N PRO A 161 17.82 26.93 20.19
CA PRO A 161 17.72 27.56 18.86
C PRO A 161 18.34 26.75 17.71
N GLU A 162 19.35 25.93 18.00
CA GLU A 162 19.98 25.03 17.02
C GLU A 162 18.97 24.00 16.47
N MET A 163 18.07 23.53 17.33
CA MET A 163 17.08 22.49 17.05
C MET A 163 15.88 23.03 16.26
N VAL A 164 15.46 24.28 16.51
CA VAL A 164 14.29 24.89 15.85
C VAL A 164 14.39 24.82 14.33
N GLY A 165 15.55 25.10 13.76
CA GLY A 165 15.66 25.05 12.30
C GLY A 165 15.71 23.63 11.72
N VAL A 166 16.15 22.62 12.48
CA VAL A 166 16.02 21.21 12.06
C VAL A 166 14.55 20.78 12.16
N LEU A 167 13.86 21.17 13.23
CA LEU A 167 12.43 20.94 13.39
C LEU A 167 11.67 21.45 12.16
N LEU A 168 11.90 22.70 11.75
CA LEU A 168 11.28 23.29 10.56
C LEU A 168 11.55 22.51 9.26
N GLU A 169 12.72 21.89 9.10
CA GLU A 169 13.04 21.07 7.92
C GLU A 169 12.32 19.72 7.93
N HIS A 170 12.16 19.09 9.10
CA HIS A 170 11.60 17.73 9.22
C HIS A 170 10.11 17.68 9.52
N THR A 171 9.47 18.81 9.85
CA THR A 171 8.01 18.90 10.06
C THR A 171 7.20 19.03 8.77
N VAL A 172 7.86 19.14 7.60
CA VAL A 172 7.20 19.33 6.31
C VAL A 172 6.26 18.15 6.02
N GLY A 173 4.97 18.43 5.88
CA GLY A 173 3.92 17.46 5.58
C GLY A 173 3.09 16.97 6.77
N ASN A 174 3.61 17.07 8.00
CA ASN A 174 2.90 16.67 9.21
C ASN A 174 2.27 17.85 9.96
N LEU A 175 2.93 19.01 9.95
CA LEU A 175 2.46 20.24 10.58
C LEU A 175 2.55 21.42 9.62
N ASP A 176 1.70 22.43 9.83
CA ASP A 176 1.79 23.69 9.11
C ASP A 176 3.06 24.44 9.56
N PRO A 177 4.03 24.71 8.68
CA PRO A 177 5.23 25.47 9.03
C PRO A 177 4.91 26.86 9.59
N LEU A 178 3.78 27.47 9.20
CA LEU A 178 3.36 28.77 9.72
C LEU A 178 3.04 28.72 11.21
N TYR A 179 2.51 27.59 11.70
CA TYR A 179 2.21 27.42 13.12
C TYR A 179 3.50 27.50 13.96
N ILE A 180 4.56 26.81 13.53
CA ILE A 180 5.85 26.81 14.22
C ILE A 180 6.48 28.20 14.17
N VAL A 181 6.46 28.86 13.00
CA VAL A 181 7.02 30.21 12.83
C VAL A 181 6.32 31.23 13.74
N ASN A 182 5.00 31.13 13.90
CA ASN A 182 4.24 32.02 14.79
C ASN A 182 4.55 31.81 16.28
N MET A 183 5.04 30.63 16.66
CA MET A 183 5.38 30.29 18.04
C MET A 183 6.81 30.71 18.41
N VAL A 184 7.67 30.98 17.42
CA VAL A 184 9.06 31.40 17.67
C VAL A 184 9.09 32.82 18.27
N PRO A 185 9.72 33.03 19.44
CA PRO A 185 9.80 34.34 20.05
C PRO A 185 10.69 35.30 19.23
N ASN A 186 10.26 36.56 19.16
CA ASN A 186 10.98 37.61 18.45
C ASN A 186 12.38 37.83 19.06
N GLY A 187 13.42 37.82 18.23
CA GLY A 187 14.81 38.00 18.65
C GLY A 187 15.59 36.71 18.90
N LEU A 188 14.98 35.53 18.70
CA LEU A 188 15.70 34.26 18.73
C LEU A 188 16.61 34.13 17.49
N GLU A 189 17.93 34.06 17.71
CA GLU A 189 18.89 33.82 16.64
C GLU A 189 18.89 32.33 16.26
N ILE A 190 18.22 31.98 15.17
CA ILE A 190 18.22 30.61 14.64
C ILE A 190 19.37 30.48 13.62
N PRO A 191 20.35 29.59 13.85
CA PRO A 191 21.45 29.38 12.93
C PRO A 191 20.96 28.92 11.56
N ARG A 192 21.50 29.55 10.50
CA ARG A 192 21.24 29.18 9.09
C ARG A 192 19.76 29.22 8.67
N LEU A 193 18.89 29.93 9.40
CA LEU A 193 17.46 29.97 9.12
C LEU A 193 17.13 30.31 7.65
N ARG A 194 17.84 31.27 7.05
CA ARG A 194 17.63 31.64 5.64
C ARG A 194 17.82 30.44 4.71
N ASP A 195 18.92 29.71 4.84
CA ASP A 195 19.22 28.58 3.96
C ASP A 195 18.20 27.45 4.17
N ARG A 196 17.79 27.23 5.43
CA ARG A 196 16.75 26.26 5.82
C ARG A 196 15.39 26.60 5.21
N LEU A 197 14.97 27.87 5.28
CA LEU A 197 13.72 28.34 4.67
C LEU A 197 13.73 28.24 3.14
N VAL A 198 14.85 28.56 2.50
CA VAL A 198 15.00 28.38 1.05
C VAL A 198 14.81 26.93 0.66
N LYS A 199 15.39 25.99 1.42
CA LYS A 199 15.20 24.55 1.24
C LYS A 199 13.72 24.17 1.39
N ILE A 200 13.09 24.51 2.52
CA ILE A 200 11.67 24.19 2.81
C ILE A 200 10.73 24.71 1.71
N ILE A 201 10.89 25.98 1.29
CA ILE A 201 10.06 26.57 0.24
C ILE A 201 10.29 25.88 -1.11
N THR A 202 11.53 25.52 -1.42
CA THR A 202 11.87 24.81 -2.66
C THR A 202 11.28 23.41 -2.65
N ASP A 203 11.43 22.67 -1.56
CA ASP A 203 10.87 21.33 -1.37
C ASP A 203 9.35 21.38 -1.50
N TYR A 204 8.67 22.32 -0.84
CA TYR A 204 7.22 22.49 -0.94
C TYR A 204 6.74 22.84 -2.36
N ARG A 205 7.49 23.68 -3.09
CA ARG A 205 7.22 23.97 -4.51
C ARG A 205 7.37 22.73 -5.38
N THR A 206 8.42 21.93 -5.16
CA THR A 206 8.61 20.67 -5.91
C THR A 206 7.52 19.67 -5.60
N GLU A 207 7.14 19.49 -4.33
CA GLU A 207 6.04 18.63 -3.91
C GLU A 207 4.72 19.05 -4.56
N THR A 208 4.40 20.35 -4.51
CA THR A 208 3.19 20.90 -5.13
C THR A 208 3.18 20.67 -6.65
N SER A 209 4.31 20.91 -7.32
CA SER A 209 4.46 20.68 -8.76
C SER A 209 4.29 19.20 -9.12
N LEU A 210 4.86 18.29 -8.33
CA LEU A 210 4.70 16.85 -8.51
C LEU A 210 3.25 16.43 -8.29
N ARG A 211 2.60 16.94 -7.24
CA ARG A 211 1.20 16.64 -6.93
C ARG A 211 0.26 17.13 -8.04
N HIS A 212 0.55 18.29 -8.64
CA HIS A 212 -0.19 18.80 -9.79
C HIS A 212 0.01 17.89 -11.01
N GLY A 213 1.25 17.58 -11.38
CA GLY A 213 1.54 16.69 -12.51
C GLY A 213 0.93 15.29 -12.35
N CYS A 214 0.99 14.69 -11.16
CA CYS A 214 0.32 13.43 -10.85
C CYS A 214 -1.20 13.56 -10.97
N ASN A 215 -1.79 14.67 -10.53
CA ASN A 215 -3.23 14.90 -10.65
C ASN A 215 -3.67 15.02 -12.11
N ASP A 216 -2.88 15.68 -12.95
CA ASP A 216 -3.17 15.84 -14.38
C ASP A 216 -3.08 14.49 -15.12
N ILE A 217 -2.05 13.69 -14.82
CA ILE A 217 -1.94 12.31 -15.34
C ILE A 217 -3.13 11.47 -14.90
N LEU A 218 -3.48 11.49 -13.61
CA LEU A 218 -4.63 10.74 -13.09
C LEU A 218 -5.95 11.17 -13.74
N LYS A 219 -6.16 12.46 -13.96
CA LYS A 219 -7.33 12.98 -14.68
C LYS A 219 -7.36 12.49 -16.13
N ALA A 220 -6.25 12.61 -16.84
CA ALA A 220 -6.13 12.15 -18.22
C ALA A 220 -6.37 10.64 -18.33
N ASP A 221 -5.79 9.84 -17.43
CA ASP A 221 -5.98 8.39 -17.38
C ASP A 221 -7.42 8.00 -17.06
N CYS A 222 -8.07 8.68 -16.12
CA CYS A 222 -9.49 8.48 -15.85
C CYS A 222 -10.35 8.72 -17.09
N VAL A 223 -10.13 9.84 -17.80
CA VAL A 223 -10.88 10.15 -19.02
C VAL A 223 -10.58 9.13 -20.12
N ASN A 224 -9.32 8.83 -20.37
CA ASN A 224 -8.89 7.86 -21.38
C ASN A 224 -9.49 6.47 -21.12
N LEU A 225 -9.47 6.03 -19.87
CA LEU A 225 -10.03 4.74 -19.48
C LEU A 225 -11.56 4.74 -19.60
N SER A 226 -12.23 5.82 -19.21
CA SER A 226 -13.67 5.99 -19.43
C SER A 226 -14.04 5.93 -20.91
N VAL A 227 -13.28 6.60 -21.78
CA VAL A 227 -13.50 6.56 -23.24
C VAL A 227 -13.26 5.15 -23.79
N LYS A 228 -12.20 4.46 -23.36
CA LYS A 228 -11.94 3.06 -23.74
C LYS A 228 -13.08 2.14 -23.33
N TYR A 229 -13.50 2.19 -22.06
CA TYR A 229 -14.64 1.40 -21.58
C TYR A 229 -15.92 1.71 -22.33
N TYR A 230 -16.19 2.98 -22.61
CA TYR A 230 -17.36 3.38 -23.39
C TYR A 230 -17.32 2.83 -24.82
N ASN A 231 -16.16 2.87 -25.47
CA ASN A 231 -15.97 2.32 -26.81
C ASN A 231 -16.06 0.79 -26.84
N GLU A 232 -15.53 0.10 -25.82
CA GLU A 232 -15.69 -1.34 -25.67
C GLU A 232 -17.14 -1.74 -25.36
N ALA A 233 -17.83 -1.01 -24.48
CA ALA A 233 -19.24 -1.25 -24.19
C ALA A 233 -20.16 -0.96 -25.40
N LYS A 234 -19.74 -0.07 -26.31
CA LYS A 234 -20.40 0.14 -27.60
C LYS A 234 -20.21 -1.01 -28.57
N ARG A 235 -19.13 -1.79 -28.45
CA ARG A 235 -18.90 -2.92 -29.35
C ARG A 235 -19.89 -4.03 -29.03
N ALA A 236 -20.49 -4.54 -30.08
CA ALA A 236 -21.33 -5.71 -30.01
C ALA A 236 -20.45 -6.97 -29.99
N VAL A 237 -20.83 -7.97 -29.20
CA VAL A 237 -20.23 -9.30 -29.23
C VAL A 237 -21.06 -10.16 -30.18
N CYS A 238 -20.44 -10.64 -31.26
CA CYS A 238 -21.07 -11.61 -32.15
C CYS A 238 -20.77 -13.02 -31.65
N LEU A 239 -21.82 -13.81 -31.45
CA LEU A 239 -21.77 -15.22 -31.10
C LEU A 239 -22.19 -16.02 -32.33
N SER A 240 -21.22 -16.56 -33.05
CA SER A 240 -21.43 -17.56 -34.11
C SER A 240 -21.25 -18.97 -33.56
N ASN A 241 -22.07 -19.91 -34.04
CA ASN A 241 -21.89 -21.33 -33.74
C ASN A 241 -20.72 -21.84 -34.58
N GLU A 242 -19.52 -21.89 -34.02
CA GLU A 242 -18.36 -22.51 -34.68
C GLU A 242 -18.40 -24.04 -34.49
N GLU A 243 -19.24 -24.70 -35.28
CA GLU A 243 -19.05 -26.14 -35.54
C GLU A 243 -18.69 -26.44 -37.01
N ASP A 244 -18.49 -25.43 -37.88
CA ASP A 244 -18.27 -25.74 -39.30
C ASP A 244 -17.29 -24.83 -40.07
N ASP A 245 -16.17 -24.43 -39.44
CA ASP A 245 -15.08 -23.75 -40.17
C ASP A 245 -13.65 -24.28 -39.86
N ALA A 246 -13.52 -25.57 -39.54
CA ALA A 246 -12.22 -26.26 -39.53
C ALA A 246 -11.68 -26.58 -40.94
N ARG A 247 -12.33 -26.15 -42.03
CA ARG A 247 -11.91 -26.46 -43.41
C ARG A 247 -12.15 -25.32 -44.41
N SER A 248 -11.55 -24.15 -44.20
CA SER A 248 -11.03 -23.32 -45.31
C SER A 248 -10.19 -22.15 -44.80
N LYS A 249 -8.88 -22.39 -44.67
CA LYS A 249 -7.75 -21.49 -44.98
C LYS A 249 -6.49 -21.97 -44.26
N ARG A 250 -5.92 -23.07 -44.74
CA ARG A 250 -4.47 -23.24 -44.71
C ARG A 250 -3.93 -22.30 -45.79
N ASP A 251 -3.50 -21.12 -45.37
CA ASP A 251 -2.39 -20.34 -45.95
C ASP A 251 -2.54 -18.85 -45.58
N ALA A 252 -1.99 -18.49 -44.42
CA ALA A 252 -1.29 -17.22 -44.16
C ALA A 252 -0.90 -17.18 -42.68
N SER A 253 0.33 -17.57 -42.40
CA SER A 253 0.94 -17.39 -41.08
C SER A 253 1.20 -15.90 -40.80
N ARG A 254 0.60 -15.37 -39.74
CA ARG A 254 1.19 -14.53 -38.66
C ARG A 254 0.22 -13.48 -38.12
N ALA A 255 0.28 -13.33 -36.79
CA ALA A 255 -0.34 -12.28 -35.95
C ALA A 255 -1.87 -12.43 -35.78
N SER A 256 -2.48 -12.49 -34.60
CA SER A 256 -2.06 -12.12 -33.24
C SER A 256 -2.84 -13.00 -32.25
N GLN A 257 -2.18 -13.42 -31.17
CA GLN A 257 -2.86 -14.03 -30.01
C GLN A 257 -3.77 -12.99 -29.37
N VAL A 258 -5.08 -13.13 -29.53
CA VAL A 258 -6.07 -12.40 -28.74
C VAL A 258 -6.30 -13.19 -27.46
N ILE A 259 -5.85 -12.61 -26.36
CA ILE A 259 -6.12 -13.07 -25.00
C ILE A 259 -7.63 -13.03 -24.78
N THR A 260 -8.22 -14.18 -24.44
CA THR A 260 -9.59 -14.26 -23.96
C THR A 260 -9.68 -13.59 -22.58
N PRO A 261 -10.57 -12.61 -22.36
CA PRO A 261 -10.76 -12.09 -21.01
C PRO A 261 -11.58 -13.12 -20.22
N SER A 262 -11.00 -13.60 -19.12
CA SER A 262 -11.73 -14.33 -18.09
C SER A 262 -12.74 -13.37 -17.45
N VAL A 263 -14.00 -13.48 -17.87
CA VAL A 263 -15.13 -12.79 -17.23
C VAL A 263 -15.31 -13.39 -15.84
N ARG A 264 -14.82 -12.69 -14.81
CA ARG A 264 -15.25 -12.94 -13.43
C ARG A 264 -16.70 -12.52 -13.32
N ASN A 265 -17.57 -13.47 -12.97
CA ASN A 265 -18.98 -13.25 -12.72
C ASN A 265 -19.18 -12.17 -11.65
N MET A 266 -19.60 -10.99 -12.08
CA MET A 266 -20.21 -9.98 -11.22
C MET A 266 -21.72 -10.19 -11.31
N GLU A 267 -22.34 -10.77 -10.28
CA GLU A 267 -23.80 -10.87 -10.19
C GLU A 267 -24.40 -9.48 -9.97
N VAL A 268 -24.62 -8.78 -11.08
CA VAL A 268 -25.46 -7.59 -11.09
C VAL A 268 -26.91 -8.07 -11.21
N LYS A 269 -27.63 -8.13 -10.08
CA LYS A 269 -29.09 -8.30 -10.06
C LYS A 269 -29.74 -7.08 -10.72
N SER A 270 -29.79 -7.08 -12.04
CA SER A 270 -30.60 -6.17 -12.84
C SER A 270 -31.74 -6.96 -13.45
N LYS A 271 -32.98 -6.55 -13.19
CA LYS A 271 -34.18 -7.04 -13.87
C LYS A 271 -34.14 -6.56 -15.32
N THR A 272 -33.31 -7.17 -16.15
CA THR A 272 -33.30 -6.89 -17.59
C THR A 272 -34.22 -7.87 -18.30
N ARG A 273 -35.25 -7.33 -18.98
CA ARG A 273 -36.15 -8.02 -19.93
C ARG A 273 -35.42 -8.52 -21.19
N GLY A 274 -34.16 -8.96 -21.09
CA GLY A 274 -33.42 -9.60 -22.18
C GLY A 274 -33.77 -11.09 -22.26
N GLY A 275 -35.06 -11.42 -22.44
CA GLY A 275 -35.47 -12.80 -22.69
C GLY A 275 -34.91 -13.23 -24.05
N GLY A 276 -34.34 -14.44 -24.16
CA GLY A 276 -33.58 -14.96 -25.30
C GLY A 276 -34.28 -14.93 -26.67
N ARG A 277 -34.59 -13.73 -27.16
CA ARG A 277 -35.31 -13.37 -28.36
C ARG A 277 -34.66 -12.15 -28.99
N CYS A 278 -34.70 -12.06 -30.31
CA CYS A 278 -34.19 -10.93 -31.07
C CYS A 278 -35.03 -9.67 -30.81
N CYS A 279 -34.40 -8.53 -30.54
CA CYS A 279 -35.07 -7.26 -30.31
C CYS A 279 -35.68 -6.60 -31.57
N MET A 280 -35.48 -7.18 -32.77
CA MET A 280 -36.07 -6.68 -34.03
C MET A 280 -37.26 -7.55 -34.49
N CYS A 281 -37.10 -8.87 -34.54
CA CYS A 281 -38.16 -9.79 -35.00
C CYS A 281 -38.92 -10.48 -33.86
N PHE A 282 -38.48 -10.35 -32.61
CA PHE A 282 -39.08 -10.97 -31.41
C PHE A 282 -39.05 -12.52 -31.38
N ASP A 283 -38.41 -13.15 -32.36
CA ASP A 283 -38.22 -14.60 -32.42
C ASP A 283 -37.13 -15.08 -31.45
N PRO A 284 -37.25 -16.30 -30.89
CA PRO A 284 -36.28 -16.86 -29.94
C PRO A 284 -34.95 -17.23 -30.61
N PHE A 285 -33.84 -17.02 -29.90
CA PHE A 285 -32.49 -17.42 -30.34
C PHE A 285 -32.27 -18.94 -30.34
N SER A 286 -33.20 -19.71 -29.75
CA SER A 286 -33.13 -21.17 -29.65
C SER A 286 -33.39 -21.91 -30.97
N ILE A 287 -33.54 -21.18 -32.08
CA ILE A 287 -33.75 -21.74 -33.42
C ILE A 287 -32.36 -21.88 -34.07
N GLN A 288 -32.08 -23.08 -34.58
CA GLN A 288 -30.74 -23.59 -34.96
C GLN A 288 -29.87 -22.65 -35.82
N ASN A 289 -28.57 -22.61 -35.52
CA ASN A 289 -27.46 -22.04 -36.31
C ASN A 289 -27.59 -20.57 -36.75
N VAL A 290 -28.13 -19.71 -35.88
CA VAL A 290 -28.18 -18.26 -36.16
C VAL A 290 -27.08 -17.55 -35.36
N SER A 291 -26.25 -16.75 -36.04
CA SER A 291 -25.30 -15.87 -35.37
C SER A 291 -26.04 -14.73 -34.66
N VAL A 292 -25.74 -14.53 -33.38
CA VAL A 292 -26.41 -13.53 -32.53
C VAL A 292 -25.44 -12.43 -32.15
N VAL A 293 -25.85 -11.17 -32.29
CA VAL A 293 -25.09 -10.00 -31.88
C VAL A 293 -25.69 -9.42 -30.60
N VAL A 294 -24.91 -9.41 -29.52
CA VAL A 294 -25.32 -8.92 -28.20
C VAL A 294 -24.56 -7.64 -27.86
N PHE A 295 -25.27 -6.62 -27.40
CA PHE A 295 -24.70 -5.35 -26.95
C PHE A 295 -24.69 -5.27 -25.41
N PHE A 296 -23.81 -4.44 -24.86
CA PHE A 296 -23.67 -4.25 -23.41
C PHE A 296 -24.92 -3.65 -22.74
N CYS A 297 -25.80 -3.01 -23.50
CA CYS A 297 -27.14 -2.59 -23.05
C CYS A 297 -28.15 -3.75 -22.89
N CYS A 298 -27.68 -5.01 -22.93
CA CYS A 298 -28.48 -6.24 -22.87
C CYS A 298 -29.48 -6.44 -24.02
N HIS A 299 -29.32 -5.70 -25.12
CA HIS A 299 -30.10 -5.93 -26.34
C HIS A 299 -29.37 -6.91 -27.24
N ALA A 300 -30.12 -7.85 -27.82
CA ALA A 300 -29.58 -8.90 -28.67
C ALA A 300 -30.36 -8.99 -29.99
N TYR A 301 -29.65 -9.24 -31.08
CA TYR A 301 -30.19 -9.25 -32.43
C TYR A 301 -29.69 -10.46 -33.21
N HIS A 302 -30.47 -11.02 -34.12
CA HIS A 302 -29.90 -11.88 -35.16
C HIS A 302 -28.99 -11.03 -36.05
N THR A 303 -27.85 -11.59 -36.46
CA THR A 303 -26.89 -10.87 -37.33
C THR A 303 -27.56 -10.41 -38.62
N THR A 304 -28.42 -11.23 -39.21
CA THR A 304 -29.22 -10.90 -40.41
C THR A 304 -30.18 -9.73 -40.17
N CYS A 305 -30.97 -9.78 -39.08
CA CYS A 305 -31.90 -8.70 -38.73
C CYS A 305 -31.19 -7.38 -38.44
N LEU A 306 -29.98 -7.43 -37.88
CA LEU A 306 -29.17 -6.24 -37.61
C LEU A 306 -28.58 -5.67 -38.91
N MET A 307 -28.07 -6.52 -39.81
CA MET A 307 -27.48 -6.09 -41.08
C MET A 307 -28.50 -5.50 -42.06
N GLU A 308 -29.67 -6.12 -42.23
CA GLU A 308 -30.75 -5.62 -43.12
C GLU A 308 -31.24 -4.21 -42.71
N SER A 309 -31.22 -3.91 -41.41
CA SER A 309 -31.58 -2.59 -40.89
C SER A 309 -30.52 -1.52 -41.18
N THR A 310 -29.24 -1.89 -41.27
CA THR A 310 -28.16 -0.96 -41.59
C THR A 310 -28.09 -0.61 -43.08
N GLU A 311 -28.49 -1.54 -43.95
CA GLU A 311 -28.54 -1.33 -45.40
C GLU A 311 -29.73 -0.44 -45.81
N THR A 312 -30.90 -0.62 -45.18
CA THR A 312 -32.09 0.21 -45.42
C THR A 312 -31.93 1.67 -44.97
N ASN A 313 -31.07 1.93 -43.98
CA ASN A 313 -30.81 3.30 -43.52
C ASN A 313 -29.85 4.08 -44.44
N SER A 314 -29.14 3.39 -45.33
CA SER A 314 -28.16 3.98 -46.26
C SER A 314 -28.81 4.55 -47.53
N THR A 315 -30.03 4.12 -47.86
CA THR A 315 -30.75 4.50 -49.10
C THR A 315 -31.70 5.69 -48.94
N ASN A 316 -31.92 6.20 -47.71
CA ASN A 316 -32.91 7.26 -47.44
C ASN A 316 -32.35 8.70 -47.40
N LYS A 317 -31.10 8.93 -47.84
CA LYS A 317 -30.55 10.30 -48.01
C LYS A 317 -30.81 10.84 -49.43
N LYS A 318 -32.05 11.29 -49.71
CA LYS A 318 -32.34 12.25 -50.80
C LYS A 318 -33.62 13.04 -50.55
N GLY A 319 -33.49 14.37 -50.43
CA GLY A 319 -34.57 15.37 -50.29
C GLY A 319 -34.91 15.64 -48.82
N THR A 320 -34.99 16.85 -48.29
CA THR A 320 -35.31 18.18 -48.83
C THR A 320 -34.83 19.25 -47.85
N GLY A 321 -34.48 20.45 -48.33
CA GLY A 321 -33.78 21.48 -47.56
C GLY A 321 -34.62 22.51 -46.80
N GLY A 322 -33.97 23.09 -45.77
CA GLY A 322 -34.08 24.46 -45.22
C GLY A 322 -35.23 24.79 -44.24
N PRO A 323 -35.15 25.86 -43.40
CA PRO A 323 -33.99 26.68 -42.98
C PRO A 323 -33.85 26.84 -41.43
N SER A 324 -32.80 27.57 -41.05
CA SER A 324 -32.23 27.91 -39.73
C SER A 324 -33.14 28.65 -38.73
N GLU A 325 -32.91 28.38 -37.44
CA GLU A 325 -32.82 29.29 -36.26
C GLU A 325 -32.15 28.43 -35.14
N GLY A 326 -31.15 28.80 -34.34
CA GLY A 326 -30.58 30.08 -33.94
C GLY A 326 -30.44 30.06 -32.41
N LEU A 327 -29.41 29.41 -31.84
CA LEU A 327 -29.03 29.60 -30.43
C LEU A 327 -27.54 29.30 -30.18
N TYR A 328 -26.95 30.17 -29.37
CA TYR A 328 -25.55 30.44 -29.09
C TYR A 328 -25.08 29.67 -27.84
N GLU A 329 -23.95 28.96 -27.88
CA GLU A 329 -23.14 28.70 -26.68
C GLU A 329 -21.68 28.28 -27.03
N TYR A 330 -20.77 28.55 -26.09
CA TYR A 330 -19.33 28.78 -26.22
C TYR A 330 -18.43 27.55 -26.48
N GLU A 331 -17.33 27.83 -27.22
CA GLU A 331 -15.93 27.34 -27.13
C GLU A 331 -15.61 25.83 -27.08
N TYR A 332 -14.74 25.37 -27.98
CA TYR A 332 -13.37 24.86 -27.72
C TYR A 332 -12.70 24.58 -29.08
N GLU A 333 -11.54 25.15 -29.34
CA GLU A 333 -10.74 24.89 -30.55
C GLU A 333 -10.08 23.49 -30.42
N GLU A 334 -10.58 22.50 -31.16
CA GLU A 334 -9.89 21.22 -31.36
C GLU A 334 -8.81 21.40 -32.43
N GLU A 335 -7.55 21.34 -32.01
CA GLU A 335 -6.41 21.12 -32.90
C GLU A 335 -6.60 19.75 -33.58
N GLN A 336 -6.76 19.77 -34.91
CA GLN A 336 -6.83 18.56 -35.74
C GLN A 336 -5.44 17.93 -35.80
N GLU A 337 -5.23 16.84 -35.06
CA GLU A 337 -4.17 15.89 -35.36
C GLU A 337 -4.60 15.02 -36.55
N ASP A 338 -3.93 15.25 -37.68
CA ASP A 338 -3.98 14.44 -38.90
C ASP A 338 -3.57 12.98 -38.60
N ASP A 339 -4.51 12.11 -38.22
CA ASP A 339 -4.27 10.66 -38.23
C ASP A 339 -4.51 10.10 -39.65
N ASN A 340 -3.44 10.13 -40.42
CA ASN A 340 -3.31 9.50 -41.72
C ASN A 340 -3.19 7.97 -41.54
N GLY A 341 -4.32 7.32 -41.30
CA GLY A 341 -4.44 5.87 -41.14
C GLY A 341 -5.60 5.31 -41.95
N SER A 342 -5.38 5.10 -43.24
CA SER A 342 -6.34 4.45 -44.16
C SER A 342 -6.56 2.98 -43.78
N GLU A 343 -7.51 2.71 -42.88
CA GLU A 343 -8.19 1.41 -42.81
C GLU A 343 -9.68 1.62 -43.09
N ALA A 344 -10.16 0.98 -44.16
CA ALA A 344 -11.53 1.03 -44.63
C ALA A 344 -12.52 0.70 -43.49
N GLY A 345 -13.18 1.73 -42.98
CA GLY A 345 -14.19 1.62 -41.93
C GLY A 345 -15.41 0.84 -42.42
N GLY A 346 -15.46 -0.46 -42.13
CA GLY A 346 -16.69 -1.23 -42.22
C GLY A 346 -17.78 -0.63 -41.32
N PRO A 347 -19.08 -0.81 -41.64
CA PRO A 347 -20.17 -0.20 -40.90
C PRO A 347 -20.11 -0.61 -39.42
N ARG A 348 -19.85 0.37 -38.54
CA ARG A 348 -19.83 0.15 -37.09
C ARG A 348 -21.25 -0.18 -36.63
N MET A 349 -21.52 -1.46 -36.38
CA MET A 349 -22.80 -1.95 -35.85
C MET A 349 -23.06 -1.36 -34.46
N ARG A 350 -24.21 -0.71 -34.26
CA ARG A 350 -24.65 -0.10 -32.99
C ARG A 350 -25.99 -0.70 -32.59
N CYS A 351 -26.30 -0.70 -31.30
CA CYS A 351 -27.62 -1.12 -30.83
C CYS A 351 -28.67 -0.14 -31.34
N ILE A 352 -29.61 -0.61 -32.16
CA ILE A 352 -30.66 0.21 -32.78
C ILE A 352 -31.50 0.91 -31.70
N LEU A 353 -31.91 0.18 -30.67
CA LEU A 353 -32.80 0.69 -29.61
C LEU A 353 -32.15 1.76 -28.72
N CYS A 354 -30.83 1.68 -28.52
CA CYS A 354 -30.11 2.70 -27.73
C CYS A 354 -29.62 3.87 -28.58
N THR A 355 -29.50 3.70 -29.91
CA THR A 355 -29.05 4.75 -30.83
C THR A 355 -30.21 5.64 -31.28
N THR A 356 -31.43 5.12 -31.41
CA THR A 356 -32.63 5.92 -31.73
C THR A 356 -33.17 6.72 -30.54
N ALA A 357 -32.77 6.38 -29.32
CA ALA A 357 -33.14 7.09 -28.10
C ALA A 357 -32.28 8.34 -27.82
N THR A 358 -31.23 8.57 -28.61
CA THR A 358 -30.28 9.71 -28.48
C THR A 358 -30.35 10.71 -29.64
N SER A 359 -31.36 10.60 -30.52
CA SER A 359 -31.62 11.53 -31.62
C SER A 359 -32.68 12.57 -31.28
#